data_AF-A0A662HG90-F1
#
_entry.id   AF-A0A662HG90-F1
#
_cell.length_a   1.000
_cell.length_b   1.000
_cell.length_c   1.000
_cell.angle_alpha   90.00
_cell.angle_beta   90.00
_cell.angle_gamma   90.00
#
_symmetry.space_group_name_H-M   'P 1'
#
loop_
_entity.id
_entity.type
_entity.pdbx_description
1 polymer ?
#
loop_
_entity_poly.entity_id
_entity_poly.type
_entity_poly.pdbx_seq_one_letter_code
_entity_poly.pdbx_strand_id
1 'polypeptide(L)'
;MGHDILGVRRRGRMCKLIYTIVTQIAHFIGGCITAIASVGHPLLSILLFLSFIIYEVNEDWSLSDGAYKDILVYTLGLYIAAIFLLA
;
A
#
# COMPACT_ATOMS: atom_id res chain seq x y z
N MET A 1 -2.73 -5.16 -16.34
CA MET A 1 -1.46 -4.97 -17.09
C MET A 1 -0.88 -3.63 -16.64
N GLY A 2 -0.28 -3.58 -15.45
CA GLY A 2 0.34 -2.37 -14.89
C GLY A 2 1.85 -2.54 -14.80
N HIS A 3 2.57 -2.08 -15.82
CA HIS A 3 4.03 -2.07 -15.84
C HIS A 3 4.52 -0.76 -16.45
N ASP A 4 4.47 0.36 -15.71
CA ASP A 4 5.42 1.47 -15.98
C ASP A 4 5.40 2.58 -14.91
N ILE A 5 5.54 2.24 -13.61
CA ILE A 5 5.62 3.27 -12.55
C ILE A 5 6.98 3.98 -12.53
N LEU A 6 7.94 3.54 -13.34
CA LEU A 6 9.21 4.21 -13.49
C LEU A 6 9.62 4.08 -14.95
N GLY A 7 9.84 5.19 -15.66
CA GLY A 7 10.45 5.25 -16.98
C GLY A 7 11.86 4.65 -16.99
N VAL A 8 11.91 3.33 -16.87
CA VAL A 8 13.07 2.53 -16.53
C VAL A 8 13.31 1.64 -17.72
N ARG A 9 13.71 2.31 -18.79
CA ARG A 9 14.16 1.68 -20.03
C ARG A 9 15.44 0.83 -19.83
N ARG A 10 15.93 0.66 -18.59
CA ARG A 10 17.18 -0.04 -18.22
C ARG A 10 17.33 -0.60 -16.77
N ARG A 11 16.33 -0.71 -15.87
CA ARG A 11 16.54 -1.49 -14.62
C ARG A 11 16.28 -2.96 -14.89
N GLY A 12 17.27 -3.79 -14.58
CA GLY A 12 17.23 -5.23 -14.78
C GLY A 12 16.09 -5.92 -14.02
N ARG A 13 15.79 -7.16 -14.45
CA ARG A 13 14.77 -8.05 -13.87
C ARG A 13 14.79 -8.10 -12.33
N MET A 14 15.97 -7.94 -11.73
CA MET A 14 16.17 -7.93 -10.28
C MET A 14 15.44 -6.79 -9.56
N CYS A 15 15.46 -5.55 -10.07
CA CYS A 15 14.76 -4.45 -9.42
C CYS A 15 13.25 -4.64 -9.43
N LYS A 16 12.71 -5.19 -10.52
CA LYS A 16 11.30 -5.52 -10.65
C LYS A 16 10.90 -6.62 -9.66
N LEU A 17 11.73 -7.66 -9.54
CA LEU A 17 11.52 -8.72 -8.56
C LEU A 17 11.51 -8.19 -7.12
N ILE A 18 12.49 -7.37 -6.75
CA ILE A 18 12.56 -6.77 -5.41
C ILE A 18 11.32 -5.94 -5.12
N TYR A 19 10.93 -5.07 -6.07
CA TYR A 19 9.72 -4.26 -5.93
C TYR A 19 8.49 -5.14 -5.68
N THR A 20 8.27 -6.15 -6.53
CA THR A 20 7.14 -7.08 -6.35
C THR A 20 7.17 -7.77 -4.99
N ILE A 21 8.33 -8.26 -4.53
CA ILE A 21 8.44 -8.91 -3.22
C ILE A 21 8.09 -7.93 -2.09
N VAL A 22 8.64 -6.72 -2.12
CA VAL A 22 8.38 -5.70 -1.10
C VAL A 22 6.90 -5.33 -1.06
N THR A 23 6.27 -5.10 -2.21
CA THR A 23 4.85 -4.79 -2.32
C THR A 23 3.98 -5.92 -1.74
N GLN A 24 4.25 -7.17 -2.10
CA GLN A 24 3.48 -8.31 -1.59
C GLN A 24 3.61 -8.48 -0.08
N ILE A 25 4.82 -8.30 0.47
CA ILE A 25 5.06 -8.33 1.92
C ILE A 25 4.30 -7.19 2.60
N ALA A 26 4.33 -5.97 2.05
CA ALA A 26 3.62 -4.83 2.59
C ALA A 26 2.10 -5.05 2.61
N HIS A 27 1.52 -5.60 1.54
CA HIS A 27 0.09 -5.91 1.45
C HIS A 27 -0.31 -6.98 2.47
N PHE A 28 0.50 -8.02 2.62
CA PHE A 28 0.27 -9.06 3.61
C PHE A 28 0.28 -8.49 5.04
N ILE A 29 1.31 -7.71 5.39
CA ILE A 29 1.41 -7.08 6.72
C ILE A 29 0.25 -6.12 6.96
N GLY A 30 -0.10 -5.29 5.98
CA GLY A 30 -1.23 -4.37 6.06
C GLY A 30 -2.56 -5.10 6.27
N GLY A 31 -2.77 -6.23 5.58
CA GLY A 31 -3.93 -7.10 5.79
C GLY A 31 -4.00 -7.63 7.23
N CYS A 32 -2.88 -8.10 7.78
CA CYS A 32 -2.80 -8.55 9.18
C CYS A 32 -3.15 -7.42 10.17
N ILE A 33 -2.58 -6.23 10.00
CA ILE A 33 -2.86 -5.08 10.88
C ILE A 33 -4.35 -4.69 10.79
N THR A 34 -4.91 -4.65 9.59
CA THR A 34 -6.33 -4.33 9.37
C THR A 34 -7.25 -5.35 10.04
N ALA A 35 -6.91 -6.64 9.96
CA ALA A 35 -7.66 -7.71 10.62
C ALA A 35 -7.57 -7.61 12.15
N ILE A 36 -6.38 -7.37 12.71
CA ILE A 36 -6.21 -7.16 14.16
C ILE A 36 -7.01 -5.93 14.62
N ALA A 37 -6.92 -4.82 13.89
CA ALA A 37 -7.65 -3.60 14.18
C ALA A 37 -9.18 -3.83 14.18
N SER A 38 -9.70 -4.75 13.37
CA SER A 38 -11.14 -4.98 13.25
C SER A 38 -11.81 -5.44 14.55
N VAL A 39 -11.04 -6.08 15.45
CA VAL A 39 -11.56 -6.64 16.71
C VAL A 39 -11.78 -5.55 17.77
N GLY A 40 -10.84 -4.59 17.90
CA GLY A 40 -10.89 -3.55 18.93
C GLY A 40 -11.24 -2.15 18.41
N HIS A 41 -10.96 -1.88 17.14
CA HIS A 41 -11.06 -0.56 16.53
C HIS A 41 -11.69 -0.67 15.13
N PRO A 42 -12.98 -1.05 15.02
CA PRO A 42 -13.62 -1.32 13.73
C PRO A 42 -13.60 -0.10 12.78
N LEU A 43 -13.74 1.12 13.32
CA LEU A 43 -13.62 2.34 12.51
C LEU A 43 -12.20 2.53 11.94
N LEU A 44 -11.16 2.23 12.72
CA LEU A 44 -9.78 2.26 12.26
C LEU A 44 -9.54 1.21 11.16
N SER A 45 -10.08 0.00 11.34
CA SER A 45 -10.01 -1.06 10.33
C SER A 45 -10.67 -0.65 9.02
N ILE A 46 -11.84 -0.02 9.06
CA ILE A 46 -12.51 0.52 7.87
C ILE A 46 -11.64 1.58 7.19
N LEU A 47 -11.05 2.51 7.95
CA LEU A 47 -10.17 3.55 7.41
C LEU A 47 -8.90 2.98 6.75
N LEU A 48 -8.28 1.96 7.38
CA LEU A 48 -7.12 1.26 6.83
C LEU A 48 -7.46 0.55 5.53
N PHE A 49 -8.58 -0.18 5.51
CA PHE A 49 -9.05 -0.89 4.32
C PHE A 49 -9.38 0.07 3.17
N LEU A 50 -10.11 1.16 3.44
CA LEU A 50 -10.47 2.14 2.43
C LEU A 50 -9.24 2.84 1.86
N SER A 51 -8.28 3.24 2.70
CA SER A 51 -7.03 3.85 2.25
C SER A 51 -6.24 2.91 1.33
N PHE A 52 -6.17 1.62 1.69
CA PHE A 52 -5.54 0.60 0.86
C PHE A 52 -6.25 0.39 -0.49
N ILE A 53 -7.58 0.26 -0.49
CA ILE A 53 -8.33 0.07 -1.75
C ILE A 53 -8.23 1.31 -2.65
N ILE A 54 -8.27 2.51 -2.09
CA ILE A 54 -8.08 3.75 -2.87
C ILE A 54 -6.70 3.76 -3.51
N TYR A 55 -5.65 3.38 -2.76
CA TYR A 55 -4.31 3.22 -3.29
C TYR A 55 -4.26 2.21 -4.44
N GLU A 56 -4.79 0.99 -4.25
CA GLU A 56 -4.78 -0.07 -5.26
C GLU A 56 -5.52 0.34 -6.54
N VAL A 57 -6.71 0.92 -6.40
CA VAL A 57 -7.49 1.38 -7.57
C VAL A 57 -6.73 2.44 -8.35
N ASN A 58 -6.05 3.37 -7.65
CA ASN A 58 -5.26 4.41 -8.30
C ASN A 58 -3.99 3.85 -8.96
N GLU A 59 -3.37 2.83 -8.37
CA GLU A 59 -2.25 2.09 -8.96
C GLU A 59 -2.69 1.34 -10.23
N ASP A 60 -3.78 0.57 -10.16
CA ASP A 60 -4.26 -0.29 -11.25
C ASP A 60 -4.83 0.51 -12.43
N TRP A 61 -5.48 1.65 -12.16
CA TRP A 61 -5.95 2.56 -13.21
C TRP A 61 -4.81 3.29 -13.93
N SER A 62 -3.55 2.99 -13.58
CA SER A 62 -2.36 3.54 -14.21
C SER A 62 -2.32 5.07 -14.20
N LEU A 63 -3.03 5.69 -13.25
CA LEU A 63 -2.98 7.14 -13.07
C LEU A 63 -1.56 7.54 -12.67
N SER A 64 -0.89 6.72 -11.84
CA SER A 64 0.58 6.72 -11.56
C SER A 64 1.24 8.11 -11.57
N ASP A 65 0.49 9.10 -11.12
CA ASP A 65 0.80 10.52 -11.14
C ASP A 65 1.27 10.93 -9.75
N GLY A 66 1.36 12.25 -9.48
CA GLY A 66 1.70 12.74 -8.15
C GLY A 66 0.76 12.17 -7.06
N ALA A 67 -0.53 12.04 -7.37
CA ALA A 67 -1.54 11.61 -6.41
C ALA A 67 -1.31 10.17 -5.93
N TYR A 68 -0.85 9.27 -6.80
CA TYR A 68 -0.46 7.91 -6.41
C TYR A 68 0.58 7.91 -5.28
N LYS A 69 1.63 8.73 -5.41
CA LYS A 69 2.71 8.80 -4.41
C LYS A 69 2.23 9.40 -3.10
N ASP A 70 1.36 10.41 -3.18
CA ASP A 70 0.80 11.07 -2.01
C ASP A 70 -0.11 10.12 -1.22
N ILE A 71 -0.97 9.35 -1.93
CA ILE A 71 -1.83 8.33 -1.33
C ILE A 71 -0.99 7.21 -0.68
N LEU A 72 0.10 6.78 -1.33
CA LEU A 72 1.01 5.78 -0.75
C LEU A 72 1.61 6.26 0.57
N VAL A 73 2.16 7.48 0.59
CA VAL A 73 2.78 8.05 1.79
C VAL A 73 1.74 8.25 2.91
N TYR A 74 0.55 8.73 2.57
CA TYR A 74 -0.56 8.85 3.51
C TYR A 74 -0.94 7.49 4.11
N THR A 75 -1.11 6.47 3.27
CA THR A 75 -1.48 5.11 3.69
C THR A 75 -0.40 4.51 4.59
N LEU A 76 0.89 4.70 4.25
CA LEU A 76 2.00 4.24 5.09
C LEU A 76 1.97 4.89 6.48
N GLY A 77 1.73 6.20 6.55
CA GLY A 77 1.58 6.91 7.82
C GLY A 77 0.41 6.39 8.65
N LEU A 78 -0.72 6.10 8.01
CA LEU A 78 -1.91 5.53 8.66
C LEU A 78 -1.62 4.14 9.27
N TYR A 79 -0.93 3.27 8.54
CA TYR A 79 -0.53 1.95 9.04
C TYR A 79 0.47 2.05 10.21
N ILE A 80 1.45 2.96 10.13
CA ILE A 80 2.39 3.19 11.22
C ILE A 80 1.65 3.67 12.48
N ALA A 81 0.74 4.64 12.35
CA ALA A 81 -0.07 5.12 13.46
C ALA A 81 -0.95 4.01 14.06
N ALA A 82 -1.55 3.16 13.21
CA ALA A 82 -2.33 2.02 13.67
C ALA A 82 -1.49 1.04 14.50
N ILE A 83 -0.23 0.78 14.13
CA ILE A 83 0.66 -0.08 14.94
C ILE A 83 0.85 0.50 16.34
N PHE A 84 1.07 1.81 16.47
CA PHE A 84 1.23 2.45 17.79
C PHE A 84 -0.06 2.46 18.62
N LEU A 85 -1.22 2.50 17.99
CA LEU A 85 -2.51 2.45 18.68
C LEU A 85 -2.90 1.03 19.12
N LEU A 86 -2.38 0.01 18.45
CA LEU A 86 -2.66 -1.40 18.72
C LEU A 86 -1.61 -2.06 19.64
N ALA A 87 -0.48 -1.40 19.87
CA ALA A 87 0.58 -1.84 20.79
C ALA A 87 0.24 -1.52 22.25
#